data_AF-A0AAD9VN94-F1
#
_entry.id   AF-A0AAD9VN94-F1
#
_cell.length_a   1.000
_cell.length_b   1.000
_cell.length_c   1.000
_cell.angle_alpha   90.00
_cell.angle_beta   90.00
_cell.angle_gamma   90.00
#
_symmetry.space_group_name_H-M   'P 1'
#
loop_
_entity.id
_entity.type
_entity.pdbx_description
1 polymer ?
#
loop_
_entity_poly.entity_id
_entity_poly.type
_entity_poly.pdbx_seq_one_letter_code
_entity_poly.pdbx_strand_id
1 'polypeptide(L)'
;MNYIKKEGWTGFMEKLTCNELYAQSRIVCLPFLNHPPSNYDTIYTVLNLAVDRIFNKKQKTAFVTFDQPLYWKAKEIVHSTENPEFSNLVIRLGGFHLAMSFLGSIGIIMDGSGLKELISEIYAPASVDKMLGGHAYSRAVRAHILVHCTFVQIILSLTNFTDEDTSKIEILLQNPETVLENIE
;
A
#
# COMPACT_ATOMS: atom_id res chain seq x y z
N MET A 1 12.99 -34.18 -0.96
CA MET A 1 12.47 -32.89 -1.46
C MET A 1 13.35 -31.81 -0.85
N ASN A 2 14.31 -31.28 -1.61
CA ASN A 2 15.27 -30.30 -1.08
C ASN A 2 14.58 -28.94 -0.99
N TYR A 3 14.29 -28.51 0.24
CA TYR A 3 13.77 -27.18 0.52
C TYR A 3 14.87 -26.14 0.22
N ILE A 4 14.84 -25.54 -0.97
CA ILE A 4 15.63 -24.35 -1.25
C ILE A 4 15.02 -23.24 -0.40
N LYS A 5 15.76 -22.77 0.61
CA LYS A 5 15.38 -21.62 1.43
C LYS A 5 15.37 -20.38 0.53
N LYS A 6 14.21 -20.09 -0.08
CA LYS A 6 13.99 -18.83 -0.79
C LYS A 6 14.05 -17.71 0.23
N GLU A 7 14.85 -16.69 -0.07
CA GLU A 7 14.89 -15.50 0.76
C GLU A 7 13.54 -14.80 0.70
N GLY A 8 13.09 -14.28 1.84
CA GLY A 8 11.91 -13.41 1.87
C GLY A 8 12.19 -12.12 1.11
N TRP A 9 11.13 -11.35 0.84
CA TRP A 9 11.19 -10.07 0.13
C TRP A 9 12.34 -9.16 0.61
N THR A 10 12.54 -9.06 1.92
CA THR A 10 13.61 -8.24 2.51
C THR A 10 15.02 -8.68 2.08
N GLY A 11 15.32 -9.99 2.12
CA GLY A 11 16.65 -10.49 1.74
C GLY A 11 16.89 -10.38 0.23
N PHE A 12 15.84 -10.58 -0.56
CA PHE A 12 15.89 -10.33 -2.00
C PHE A 12 16.20 -8.87 -2.32
N MET A 13 15.49 -7.93 -1.70
CA MET A 13 15.72 -6.49 -1.89
C MET A 13 17.10 -6.07 -1.39
N GLU A 14 17.58 -6.62 -0.28
CA GLU A 14 18.93 -6.38 0.24
C GLU A 14 20.01 -6.82 -0.75
N LYS A 15 19.88 -8.02 -1.34
CA LYS A 15 20.82 -8.48 -2.37
C LYS A 15 20.78 -7.63 -3.63
N LEU A 16 19.59 -7.25 -4.10
CA LEU A 16 19.45 -6.40 -5.27
C LEU A 16 20.09 -5.01 -5.07
N THR A 17 20.01 -4.48 -3.85
CA THR A 17 20.46 -3.12 -3.55
C THR A 17 21.80 -3.07 -2.82
N CYS A 18 22.50 -4.20 -2.67
CA CYS A 18 23.71 -4.30 -1.85
C CYS A 18 24.86 -3.38 -2.31
N ASN A 19 24.91 -3.04 -3.60
CA ASN A 19 25.91 -2.16 -4.19
C ASN A 19 25.37 -0.75 -4.48
N GLU A 20 24.10 -0.48 -4.17
CA GLU A 20 23.47 0.82 -4.42
C GLU A 20 23.79 1.80 -3.29
N LEU A 21 24.07 3.05 -3.67
CA LEU A 21 24.20 4.13 -2.69
C LEU A 21 22.83 4.44 -2.09
N TYR A 22 22.70 4.31 -0.77
CA TYR A 22 21.48 4.65 -0.06
C TYR A 22 21.71 5.75 0.97
N ALA A 23 20.66 6.53 1.23
CA ALA A 23 20.62 7.45 2.35
C ALA A 23 19.80 6.83 3.49
N GLN A 24 20.34 6.84 4.70
CA GLN A 24 19.61 6.35 5.86
C GLN A 24 18.47 7.31 6.21
N SER A 25 17.24 6.82 6.13
CA SER A 25 16.06 7.54 6.59
C SER A 25 15.86 7.35 8.10
N ARG A 26 15.30 8.36 8.77
CA ARG A 26 14.95 8.28 10.19
C ARG A 26 13.47 8.56 10.38
N ILE A 27 12.79 7.65 11.07
CA ILE A 27 11.43 7.86 11.53
C ILE A 27 11.50 8.52 12.91
N VAL A 28 10.83 9.66 13.06
CA VAL A 28 10.79 10.42 14.31
C VAL A 28 9.35 10.68 14.67
N CYS A 29 8.95 10.25 15.87
CA CYS A 29 7.65 10.61 16.42
C CYS A 29 7.67 12.09 16.82
N LEU A 30 6.64 12.83 16.39
CA LEU A 30 6.44 14.22 16.79
C LEU A 30 5.69 14.31 18.12
N PRO A 31 5.81 15.42 18.86
CA PRO A 31 5.04 15.64 20.09
C PRO A 31 3.54 15.50 19.85
N PHE A 32 2.83 14.97 20.84
CA PHE A 32 1.37 14.90 20.80
C PHE A 32 0.77 16.30 20.95
N LEU A 33 -0.17 16.63 20.07
CA LEU A 33 -1.04 17.80 20.23
C LEU A 33 -2.25 17.38 21.06
N ASN A 34 -2.38 17.94 22.26
CA ASN A 34 -3.48 17.65 23.16
C ASN A 34 -4.70 18.52 22.83
N HIS A 35 -5.26 18.35 21.64
CA HIS A 35 -6.47 19.03 21.18
C HIS A 35 -7.24 18.13 20.19
N PRO A 36 -8.58 18.17 20.15
CA PRO A 36 -9.37 17.45 19.16
C PRO A 36 -8.84 17.57 17.72
N PRO A 37 -8.54 16.45 17.04
CA PRO A 37 -7.89 16.46 15.72
C PRO A 37 -8.76 17.10 14.63
N SER A 38 -10.07 17.11 14.83
CA SER A 38 -11.03 17.69 13.90
C SER A 38 -11.14 19.21 13.98
N ASN A 39 -10.50 19.89 14.95
CA ASN A 39 -10.50 21.36 14.98
C ASN A 39 -9.53 21.91 13.92
N TYR A 40 -9.97 22.93 13.18
CA TYR A 40 -9.13 23.68 12.23
C TYR A 40 -7.86 24.21 12.89
N ASP A 41 -7.93 24.72 14.12
CA ASP A 41 -6.74 25.23 14.83
C ASP A 41 -5.68 24.15 15.03
N THR A 42 -6.11 22.92 15.32
CA THR A 42 -5.22 21.78 15.49
C THR A 42 -4.56 21.41 14.18
N ILE A 43 -5.34 21.32 13.10
CA ILE A 43 -4.82 21.00 11.77
C ILE A 43 -3.86 22.10 11.30
N TYR A 44 -4.21 23.38 11.49
CA TYR A 44 -3.35 24.51 11.17
C TYR A 44 -2.02 24.47 11.95
N THR A 45 -2.07 24.18 13.25
CA THR A 45 -0.86 24.01 14.07
C THR A 45 0.02 22.87 13.56
N VAL A 46 -0.56 21.72 13.18
CA VAL A 46 0.18 20.60 12.57
C VAL A 46 0.86 21.02 11.27
N LEU A 47 0.16 21.77 10.41
CA LEU A 47 0.69 22.22 9.13
C LEU A 47 1.85 23.22 9.31
N ASN A 48 1.74 24.17 10.24
CA ASN A 48 2.86 25.06 10.58
C ASN A 48 4.06 24.28 11.11
N LEU A 49 3.83 23.30 12.00
CA LEU A 49 4.90 22.42 12.48
C LEU A 49 5.57 21.66 11.32
N ALA A 50 4.81 21.24 10.29
CA ALA A 50 5.37 20.60 9.10
C ALA A 50 6.23 21.57 8.28
N VAL A 51 5.80 22.82 8.12
CA VAL A 51 6.56 23.91 7.47
C VAL A 51 7.87 24.17 8.21
N ASP A 52 7.83 24.35 9.53
CA ASP A 52 9.02 24.59 10.34
C ASP A 52 10.03 23.44 10.19
N ARG A 53 9.54 22.21 10.06
CA ARG A 53 10.39 21.03 9.90
C ARG A 53 11.08 21.00 8.54
N ILE A 54 10.38 21.31 7.45
CA ILE A 54 11.03 21.35 6.14
C ILE A 54 12.07 22.45 6.06
N PHE A 55 11.79 23.62 6.65
CA PHE A 55 12.74 24.73 6.72
C PHE A 55 14.01 24.33 7.48
N ASN A 56 13.85 23.80 8.70
CA ASN A 56 14.97 23.34 9.53
C ASN A 56 15.77 22.19 8.91
N LYS A 57 15.14 21.38 8.05
CA LYS A 57 15.78 20.26 7.35
C LYS A 57 16.25 20.58 5.94
N LYS A 58 16.10 21.83 5.48
CA LYS A 58 16.40 22.26 4.10
C LYS A 58 15.71 21.37 3.05
N GLN A 59 14.52 20.87 3.37
CA GLN A 59 13.69 20.11 2.44
C GLN A 59 12.80 21.07 1.64
N LYS A 60 12.65 20.81 0.34
CA LYS A 60 11.82 21.65 -0.54
C LYS A 60 10.33 21.41 -0.35
N THR A 61 9.92 20.20 -0.02
CA THR A 61 8.51 19.80 0.00
C THR A 61 8.23 18.85 1.15
N ALA A 62 7.11 19.06 1.85
CA ALA A 62 6.58 18.13 2.85
C ALA A 62 5.29 17.49 2.35
N PHE A 63 5.24 16.17 2.39
CA PHE A 63 3.99 15.43 2.19
C PHE A 63 3.31 15.25 3.54
N VAL A 64 2.09 15.77 3.67
CA VAL A 64 1.29 15.62 4.89
C VAL A 64 0.06 14.79 4.56
N THR A 65 -0.03 13.61 5.16
CA THR A 65 -1.13 12.68 4.92
C THR A 65 -2.16 12.77 6.04
N PHE A 66 -3.44 12.89 5.69
CA PHE A 66 -4.56 12.94 6.63
C PHE A 66 -5.64 11.93 6.26
N ASP A 67 -6.33 11.38 7.25
CA ASP A 67 -7.57 10.62 7.00
C ASP A 67 -8.64 11.50 6.36
N GLN A 68 -9.61 10.87 5.69
CA GLN A 68 -10.58 11.55 4.83
C GLN A 68 -11.25 12.79 5.44
N PRO A 69 -11.76 12.78 6.69
CA PRO A 69 -12.39 13.97 7.26
C PRO A 69 -11.42 15.14 7.48
N LEU A 70 -10.17 14.83 7.84
CA LEU A 70 -9.13 15.82 8.14
C LEU A 70 -8.48 16.35 6.86
N TYR A 71 -8.37 15.50 5.83
CA TYR A 71 -7.82 15.85 4.53
C TYR A 71 -8.54 17.05 3.91
N TRP A 72 -9.87 17.07 3.94
CA TRP A 72 -10.66 18.17 3.37
C TRP A 72 -10.40 19.49 4.09
N LYS A 73 -10.36 19.46 5.43
CA LYS A 73 -10.05 20.65 6.25
C LYS A 73 -8.63 21.15 6.01
N ALA A 74 -7.66 20.24 5.93
CA ALA A 74 -6.27 20.60 5.63
C ALA A 74 -6.14 21.23 4.23
N LYS A 75 -6.87 20.71 3.23
CA LYS A 75 -6.91 21.29 1.88
C LYS A 75 -7.54 22.68 1.88
N GLU A 76 -8.61 22.88 2.62
CA GLU A 76 -9.25 24.20 2.78
C GLU A 76 -8.27 25.20 3.41
N ILE A 77 -7.62 24.84 4.53
CA ILE A 77 -6.62 25.68 5.19
C ILE A 77 -5.50 26.09 4.23
N VAL A 78 -4.91 25.14 3.50
CA VAL A 78 -3.81 25.41 2.56
C VAL A 78 -4.28 26.27 1.38
N HIS A 79 -5.55 26.16 0.97
CA HIS A 79 -6.10 26.97 -0.12
C HIS A 79 -6.46 28.39 0.33
N SER A 80 -6.87 28.55 1.59
CA SER A 80 -7.33 29.83 2.15
C SER A 80 -6.21 30.65 2.81
N THR A 81 -5.00 30.10 2.98
CA THR A 81 -3.91 30.80 3.65
C THR A 81 -3.15 31.73 2.71
N GLU A 82 -2.77 32.90 3.22
CA GLU A 82 -1.85 33.83 2.54
C GLU A 82 -0.37 33.52 2.84
N ASN A 83 -0.07 32.55 3.72
CA ASN A 83 1.30 32.21 4.05
C ASN A 83 1.98 31.51 2.85
N PRO A 84 3.00 32.12 2.21
CA PRO A 84 3.65 31.54 1.04
C PRO A 84 4.39 30.24 1.37
N GLU A 85 4.76 30.00 2.62
CA GLU A 85 5.49 28.79 3.03
C GLU A 85 4.65 27.51 2.90
N PHE A 86 3.33 27.65 2.93
CA PHE A 86 2.39 26.53 2.76
C PHE A 86 2.40 26.00 1.31
N SER A 87 2.95 26.74 0.35
CA SER A 87 3.16 26.28 -1.03
C SER A 87 4.09 25.05 -1.11
N ASN A 88 4.92 24.84 -0.08
CA ASN A 88 5.81 23.68 0.02
C ASN A 88 5.10 22.44 0.62
N LEU A 89 3.85 22.57 1.05
CA LEU A 89 3.07 21.45 1.60
C LEU A 89 2.25 20.78 0.50
N VAL A 90 2.40 19.45 0.40
CA VAL A 90 1.55 18.60 -0.44
C VAL A 90 0.66 17.78 0.47
N ILE A 91 -0.61 18.19 0.57
CA ILE A 91 -1.63 17.48 1.35
C ILE A 91 -2.09 16.25 0.58
N ARG A 92 -2.03 15.08 1.21
CA ARG A 92 -2.43 13.80 0.61
C ARG A 92 -3.51 13.11 1.44
N LEU A 93 -4.43 12.45 0.75
CA LEU A 93 -5.42 11.59 1.40
C LEU A 93 -4.73 10.32 1.93
N GLY A 94 -5.02 9.98 3.18
CA GLY A 94 -4.57 8.75 3.82
C GLY A 94 -5.16 7.53 3.11
N GLY A 95 -4.30 6.71 2.51
CA GLY A 95 -4.72 5.56 1.71
C GLY A 95 -5.08 4.31 2.50
N PHE A 96 -4.77 4.26 3.81
CA PHE A 96 -4.92 3.03 4.59
C PHE A 96 -6.40 2.62 4.76
N HIS A 97 -7.25 3.58 5.16
CA HIS A 97 -8.70 3.33 5.27
C HIS A 97 -9.31 3.02 3.90
N LEU A 98 -8.86 3.67 2.83
CA LEU A 98 -9.29 3.35 1.47
C LEU A 98 -8.95 1.91 1.09
N ALA A 99 -7.74 1.44 1.40
CA ALA A 99 -7.32 0.07 1.14
C ALA A 99 -8.13 -0.95 1.96
N MET A 100 -8.41 -0.65 3.24
CA MET A 100 -9.30 -1.48 4.06
C MET A 100 -10.72 -1.53 3.50
N SER A 101 -11.29 -0.40 3.11
CA SER A 101 -12.62 -0.35 2.46
C SER A 101 -12.65 -1.13 1.16
N PHE A 102 -11.61 -1.02 0.33
CA PHE A 102 -11.50 -1.78 -0.92
C PHE A 102 -11.48 -3.30 -0.67
N LEU A 103 -10.70 -3.77 0.30
CA LEU A 103 -10.71 -5.18 0.71
C LEU A 103 -12.09 -5.62 1.22
N GLY A 104 -12.76 -4.78 2.00
CA GLY A 104 -14.14 -4.99 2.44
C GLY A 104 -15.11 -5.15 1.27
N SER A 105 -15.00 -4.27 0.26
CA SER A 105 -15.83 -4.33 -0.95
C SER A 105 -15.63 -5.62 -1.74
N ILE A 106 -14.41 -6.16 -1.81
CA ILE A 106 -14.17 -7.48 -2.42
C ILE A 106 -14.97 -8.55 -1.69
N GLY A 107 -14.92 -8.56 -0.35
CA GLY A 107 -15.67 -9.52 0.47
C GLY A 107 -17.18 -9.43 0.24
N ILE A 108 -17.73 -8.22 0.08
CA ILE A 108 -19.15 -8.00 -0.21
C ILE A 108 -19.50 -8.48 -1.63
N ILE A 109 -18.75 -8.06 -2.65
CA ILE A 109 -19.02 -8.38 -4.06
C ILE A 109 -18.91 -9.89 -4.31
N MET A 110 -17.96 -10.55 -3.64
CA MET A 110 -17.66 -11.96 -3.81
C MET A 110 -18.36 -12.85 -2.77
N ASP A 111 -19.37 -12.33 -2.06
CA ASP A 111 -20.13 -13.15 -1.12
C ASP A 111 -20.82 -14.32 -1.85
N GLY A 112 -20.77 -15.51 -1.26
CA GLY A 112 -21.27 -16.75 -1.89
C GLY A 112 -20.42 -17.31 -3.04
N SER A 113 -19.28 -16.70 -3.39
CA SER A 113 -18.41 -17.19 -4.49
C SER A 113 -17.55 -18.41 -4.14
N GLY A 114 -17.53 -18.86 -2.89
CA GLY A 114 -16.56 -19.84 -2.39
C GLY A 114 -15.24 -19.22 -1.89
N LEU A 115 -15.05 -17.90 -2.03
CA LEU A 115 -13.83 -17.23 -1.59
C LEU A 115 -13.58 -17.36 -0.09
N LYS A 116 -14.64 -17.28 0.73
CA LYS A 116 -14.54 -17.41 2.19
C LYS A 116 -14.10 -18.81 2.59
N GLU A 117 -14.65 -19.82 1.95
CA GLU A 117 -14.34 -21.24 2.13
C GLU A 117 -12.89 -21.50 1.76
N LEU A 118 -12.45 -21.05 0.58
CA LEU A 118 -11.07 -21.19 0.12
C LEU A 118 -10.06 -20.54 1.09
N ILE A 119 -10.32 -19.31 1.55
CA ILE A 119 -9.44 -18.64 2.50
C ILE A 119 -9.49 -19.34 3.88
N SER A 120 -10.60 -19.99 4.22
CA SER A 120 -10.74 -20.74 5.48
C SER A 120 -9.88 -22.00 5.55
N GLU A 121 -9.34 -22.48 4.43
CA GLU A 121 -8.35 -23.56 4.41
C GLU A 121 -6.99 -23.16 5.02
N ILE A 122 -6.69 -21.86 5.06
CA ILE A 122 -5.40 -21.33 5.56
C ILE A 122 -5.55 -20.42 6.80
N TYR A 123 -6.75 -19.92 7.08
CA TYR A 123 -7.04 -19.08 8.24
C TYR A 123 -8.31 -19.54 8.94
N ALA A 124 -8.36 -19.38 10.27
CA ALA A 124 -9.57 -19.69 11.04
C ALA A 124 -10.77 -18.83 10.55
N PRO A 125 -12.00 -19.39 10.44
CA PRO A 125 -13.16 -18.69 9.87
C PRO A 125 -13.45 -17.31 10.47
N ALA A 126 -13.33 -17.17 11.80
CA ALA A 126 -13.53 -15.89 12.49
C ALA A 126 -12.49 -14.81 12.09
N SER A 127 -11.31 -15.23 11.64
CA SER A 127 -10.31 -14.30 11.06
C SER A 127 -10.67 -13.94 9.63
N VAL A 128 -11.20 -14.89 8.84
CA VAL A 128 -11.64 -14.66 7.47
C VAL A 128 -12.76 -13.63 7.42
N ASP A 129 -13.73 -13.68 8.35
CA ASP A 129 -14.78 -12.67 8.46
C ASP A 129 -14.21 -11.26 8.61
N LYS A 130 -13.20 -11.09 9.47
CA LYS A 130 -12.52 -9.80 9.65
C LYS A 130 -11.70 -9.40 8.43
N MET A 131 -11.17 -10.36 7.67
CA MET A 131 -10.40 -10.12 6.46
C MET A 131 -11.29 -9.65 5.32
N LEU A 132 -12.38 -10.36 5.06
CA LEU A 132 -13.37 -10.03 4.04
C LEU A 132 -14.19 -8.80 4.40
N GLY A 133 -14.28 -8.44 5.69
CA GLY A 133 -14.78 -7.14 6.15
C GLY A 133 -13.76 -6.00 6.10
N GLY A 134 -12.54 -6.23 5.60
CA GLY A 134 -11.49 -5.19 5.49
C GLY A 134 -10.80 -4.80 6.81
N HIS A 135 -11.19 -5.37 7.95
CA HIS A 135 -10.68 -5.04 9.28
C HIS A 135 -9.39 -5.77 9.68
N ALA A 136 -8.94 -6.74 8.89
CA ALA A 136 -7.70 -7.48 9.11
C ALA A 136 -6.73 -7.33 7.92
N TYR A 137 -6.36 -6.08 7.62
CA TYR A 137 -5.58 -5.67 6.44
C TYR A 137 -4.42 -6.62 6.07
N SER A 138 -3.41 -6.79 6.93
CA SER A 138 -2.21 -7.56 6.57
C SER A 138 -2.52 -9.02 6.24
N ARG A 139 -3.48 -9.62 6.95
CA ARG A 139 -3.92 -11.00 6.66
C ARG A 139 -4.74 -11.06 5.38
N ALA A 140 -5.65 -10.10 5.17
CA ALA A 140 -6.47 -10.01 3.96
C ALA A 140 -5.61 -9.87 2.71
N VAL A 141 -4.64 -8.93 2.70
CA VAL A 141 -3.70 -8.75 1.58
C VAL A 141 -2.96 -10.04 1.28
N ARG A 142 -2.39 -10.69 2.31
CA ARG A 142 -1.69 -11.96 2.13
C ARG A 142 -2.60 -13.05 1.57
N ALA A 143 -3.83 -13.18 2.07
CA ALA A 143 -4.78 -14.18 1.59
C ALA A 143 -5.17 -13.95 0.14
N HIS A 144 -5.49 -12.71 -0.26
CA HIS A 144 -5.83 -12.40 -1.65
C HIS A 144 -4.66 -12.65 -2.60
N ILE A 145 -3.41 -12.34 -2.21
CA ILE A 145 -2.22 -12.68 -3.00
C ILE A 145 -2.09 -14.20 -3.17
N LEU A 146 -2.27 -14.98 -2.10
CA LEU A 146 -2.19 -16.44 -2.16
C LEU A 146 -3.30 -17.02 -3.05
N VAL A 147 -4.54 -16.56 -2.89
CA VAL A 147 -5.68 -16.97 -3.72
C VAL A 147 -5.41 -16.66 -5.19
N HIS A 148 -4.93 -15.45 -5.51
CA HIS A 148 -4.56 -15.07 -6.87
C HIS A 148 -3.46 -15.97 -7.43
N CYS A 149 -2.38 -16.22 -6.67
CA CYS A 149 -1.31 -17.12 -7.10
C CYS A 149 -1.83 -18.55 -7.36
N THR A 150 -2.68 -19.09 -6.50
CA THR A 150 -3.25 -20.43 -6.67
C THR A 150 -4.16 -20.48 -7.90
N PHE A 151 -4.99 -19.47 -8.13
CA PHE A 151 -5.82 -19.40 -9.34
C PHE A 151 -4.98 -19.34 -10.61
N VAL A 152 -3.94 -18.49 -10.63
CA VAL A 152 -3.02 -18.43 -11.78
C VAL A 152 -2.38 -19.80 -12.03
N GLN A 153 -1.88 -20.48 -11.01
CA GLN A 153 -1.30 -21.81 -11.16
C GLN A 153 -2.30 -22.84 -11.70
N ILE A 154 -3.53 -22.84 -11.19
CA ILE A 154 -4.59 -23.74 -11.66
C ILE A 154 -4.93 -23.43 -13.12
N ILE A 155 -5.18 -22.17 -13.47
CA ILE A 155 -5.51 -21.76 -14.84
C ILE A 155 -4.39 -22.18 -15.78
N LEU A 156 -3.14 -21.87 -15.45
CA LEU A 156 -1.98 -22.24 -16.27
C LEU A 156 -1.85 -23.75 -16.45
N SER A 157 -2.19 -24.55 -15.43
CA SER A 157 -2.14 -26.01 -15.52
C SER A 157 -3.27 -26.62 -16.35
N LEU A 158 -4.41 -25.92 -16.44
CA LEU A 158 -5.58 -26.37 -17.20
C LEU A 158 -5.54 -25.90 -18.66
N THR A 159 -4.79 -24.84 -18.94
CA THR A 159 -4.52 -24.37 -20.30
C THR A 159 -3.45 -25.23 -20.95
N ASN A 160 -3.77 -25.85 -22.09
CA ASN A 160 -2.78 -26.51 -22.94
C ASN A 160 -1.97 -25.45 -23.67
N PHE A 161 -0.93 -24.92 -23.02
CA PHE A 161 0.05 -24.09 -23.70
C PHE A 161 0.85 -24.94 -24.68
N THR A 162 1.10 -24.38 -25.86
CA THR A 162 2.13 -24.93 -26.73
C THR A 162 3.52 -24.65 -26.12
N ASP A 163 4.54 -25.38 -26.56
CA ASP A 163 5.93 -25.12 -26.13
C ASP A 163 6.36 -23.66 -26.43
N GLU A 164 5.78 -23.07 -27.48
CA GLU A 164 5.99 -21.67 -27.86
C GLU A 164 5.35 -20.69 -26.85
N ASP A 165 4.11 -20.96 -26.41
CA ASP A 165 3.43 -20.12 -25.42
C ASP A 165 4.11 -20.18 -24.05
N THR A 166 4.57 -21.36 -23.65
CA THR A 166 5.29 -21.57 -22.39
C THR A 166 6.61 -20.78 -22.39
N SER A 167 7.34 -20.80 -23.51
CA SER A 167 8.57 -20.03 -23.69
C SER A 167 8.33 -18.52 -23.61
N LYS A 168 7.24 -18.02 -24.20
CA LYS A 168 6.86 -16.60 -24.11
C LYS A 168 6.49 -16.20 -22.70
N ILE A 169 5.73 -17.02 -21.97
CA ILE A 169 5.35 -16.76 -20.58
C ILE A 169 6.58 -16.73 -19.68
N GLU A 170 7.53 -17.65 -19.85
CA GLU A 170 8.78 -17.63 -19.07
C GLU A 170 9.61 -16.38 -19.33
N ILE A 171 9.71 -15.94 -20.59
CA ILE A 171 10.39 -14.68 -20.94
C ILE A 171 9.69 -13.48 -20.28
N LEU A 172 8.36 -13.42 -20.32
CA LEU A 172 7.55 -12.35 -19.71
C LEU A 172 7.70 -12.31 -18.18
N LEU A 173 7.73 -13.49 -17.53
CA LEU A 173 7.92 -13.58 -16.08
C LEU A 173 9.34 -13.22 -15.64
N GLN A 174 10.34 -13.40 -16.52
CA GLN A 174 11.73 -13.03 -16.26
C GLN A 174 12.02 -11.54 -16.55
N ASN A 175 11.25 -10.89 -17.44
CA ASN A 175 11.39 -9.47 -17.82
C ASN A 175 10.05 -8.71 -17.74
N PRO A 176 9.51 -8.47 -16.54
CA PRO A 176 8.21 -7.81 -16.36
C PRO A 176 8.15 -6.37 -16.91
N GLU A 177 9.29 -5.71 -17.13
CA GLU A 177 9.34 -4.35 -17.68
C GLU A 177 8.93 -4.27 -19.16
N THR A 178 9.15 -5.34 -19.94
CA THR A 178 8.78 -5.38 -21.37
C THR A 178 7.27 -5.40 -21.62
N VAL A 179 6.46 -5.72 -20.61
CA VAL A 179 5.00 -5.69 -20.69
C VAL A 179 4.46 -4.26 -20.58
N LEU A 180 5.16 -3.38 -19.85
CA LEU A 180 4.71 -2.00 -19.63
C LEU A 180 4.96 -1.10 -20.83
N GLU A 181 5.99 -1.39 -21.65
CA GLU A 181 6.29 -0.65 -22.88
C GLU A 181 5.30 -0.92 -24.02
N ASN A 182 4.44 -1.94 -23.91
CA ASN A 182 3.47 -2.33 -24.94
C ASN A 182 2.02 -1.94 -24.60
N ILE A 183 1.81 -1.09 -23.58
CA ILE A 183 0.48 -0.57 -23.17
C ILE A 183 0.42 0.96 -23.37
N GLU A 184 1.02 1.47 -24.45
CA GLU A 184 0.68 2.80 -25.02
C GLU A 184 -0.34 2.65 -26.15
#